data_AF-A0A397TRH9-F1
#
_entry.id   AF-A0A397TRH9-F1
#
_cell.length_a   1.000
_cell.length_b   1.000
_cell.length_c   1.000
_cell.angle_alpha   90.00
_cell.angle_beta   90.00
_cell.angle_gamma   90.00
#
_symmetry.space_group_name_H-M   'P 1'
#
loop_
_entity.id
_entity.type
_entity.pdbx_description
1 polymer ?
#
loop_
_entity_poly.entity_id
_entity_poly.type
_entity_poly.pdbx_seq_one_letter_code
_entity_poly.pdbx_strand_id
1 'polypeptide(L)'
;MHHTMSIVSAYSVRENSSTCYDIPYEEYFKFFPYEKWSLQHYVSLIIDNYEHAERDKAHHAFYSTLLKINDNSNASQEIRAVIQKLIDRKKDHFHV
;
A
#
# COMPACT_ATOMS: atom_id res chain seq x y z
N MET A 1 -7.71 18.00 -44.41
CA MET A 1 -6.81 18.45 -43.32
C MET A 1 -7.72 19.06 -42.26
N HIS A 2 -7.92 18.57 -41.03
CA HIS A 2 -7.17 17.65 -40.17
C HIS A 2 -8.15 16.73 -39.41
N HIS A 3 -7.74 15.48 -39.23
CA HIS A 3 -8.23 14.62 -38.15
C HIS A 3 -7.84 15.23 -36.80
N THR A 4 -8.76 15.30 -35.86
CA THR A 4 -8.41 15.32 -34.43
C THR A 4 -9.03 14.09 -33.78
N MET A 5 -8.24 13.00 -33.76
CA MET A 5 -8.43 11.93 -32.78
C MET A 5 -8.17 12.53 -31.40
N SER A 6 -9.23 12.74 -30.62
CA SER A 6 -9.06 13.05 -29.19
C SER A 6 -8.95 11.73 -28.46
N ILE A 7 -7.71 11.32 -28.22
CA ILE A 7 -7.38 10.20 -27.35
C ILE A 7 -7.60 10.69 -25.92
N VAL A 8 -8.84 10.60 -25.42
CA VAL A 8 -9.06 10.68 -23.97
C VAL A 8 -8.60 9.36 -23.40
N SER A 9 -7.32 9.34 -23.05
CA SER A 9 -6.63 8.25 -22.39
C SER A 9 -7.37 7.85 -21.12
N ALA A 10 -7.56 6.54 -20.95
CA ALA A 10 -8.34 5.91 -19.91
C ALA A 10 -7.82 6.24 -18.50
N TYR A 11 -8.35 7.28 -17.90
CA TYR A 11 -8.57 7.34 -16.47
C TYR A 11 -10.07 7.45 -16.27
N SER A 12 -10.75 6.31 -16.45
CA SER A 12 -12.06 6.13 -15.87
C SER A 12 -11.89 6.35 -14.37
N VAL A 13 -12.21 7.56 -13.92
CA VAL A 13 -12.47 7.87 -12.52
C VAL A 13 -13.64 6.94 -12.17
N ARG A 14 -13.30 5.76 -11.65
CA ARG A 14 -14.28 4.94 -10.94
C ARG A 14 -14.62 5.77 -9.71
N GLU A 15 -15.75 6.46 -9.80
CA GLU A 15 -16.61 6.70 -8.64
C GLU A 15 -16.93 5.33 -8.02
N ASN A 16 -15.98 4.79 -7.28
CA ASN A 16 -16.20 3.68 -6.40
C ASN A 16 -16.45 4.35 -5.05
N SER A 17 -17.71 4.43 -4.66
CA SER A 17 -18.11 4.53 -3.26
C SER A 17 -17.64 3.25 -2.56
N SER A 18 -16.32 3.11 -2.42
CA SER A 18 -15.71 2.01 -1.70
C SER A 18 -16.08 2.21 -0.25
N THR A 19 -17.12 1.51 0.17
CA THR A 19 -17.33 1.19 1.57
C THR A 19 -16.00 0.68 2.13
N CYS A 20 -15.73 0.87 3.42
CA CYS A 20 -14.48 0.47 4.08
C CYS A 20 -14.06 -1.00 3.79
N TYR A 21 -14.98 -1.84 3.33
CA TYR A 21 -14.77 -3.25 3.02
C TYR A 21 -14.02 -3.53 1.70
N ASP A 22 -13.91 -2.55 0.78
CA ASP A 22 -13.34 -2.77 -0.56
C ASP A 22 -11.92 -2.21 -0.75
N ILE A 23 -11.26 -1.76 0.34
CA ILE A 23 -9.91 -1.19 0.25
C ILE A 23 -8.90 -2.32 -0.02
N PRO A 24 -8.20 -2.31 -1.17
CA PRO A 24 -7.31 -3.39 -1.57
C PRO A 24 -5.92 -3.20 -0.96
N TYR A 25 -5.83 -3.35 0.36
CA TYR A 25 -4.62 -3.09 1.17
C TYR A 25 -3.35 -3.82 0.70
N GLU A 26 -3.47 -4.97 0.03
CA GLU A 26 -2.32 -5.76 -0.41
C GLU A 26 -1.73 -5.27 -1.75
N GLU A 27 -2.48 -4.50 -2.55
CA GLU A 27 -2.07 -4.06 -3.89
C GLU A 27 -0.82 -3.17 -3.86
N TYR A 28 -0.65 -2.36 -2.81
CA TYR A 28 0.54 -1.54 -2.62
C TYR A 28 1.85 -2.36 -2.74
N PHE A 29 1.88 -3.55 -2.14
CA PHE A 29 3.08 -4.41 -2.11
C PHE A 29 3.35 -5.08 -3.47
N LYS A 30 2.36 -5.09 -4.36
CA LYS A 30 2.50 -5.56 -5.75
C LYS A 30 2.97 -4.44 -6.67
N PHE A 31 2.52 -3.21 -6.43
CA PHE A 31 2.84 -2.05 -7.26
C PHE A 31 4.20 -1.42 -6.94
N PHE A 32 4.61 -1.42 -5.67
CA PHE A 32 5.87 -0.81 -5.24
C PHE A 32 6.93 -1.87 -4.96
N PRO A 33 8.17 -1.67 -5.45
CA PRO A 33 9.27 -2.55 -5.11
C PRO A 33 9.62 -2.42 -3.62
N TYR A 34 10.17 -3.47 -3.03
CA TYR A 34 10.28 -3.61 -1.58
C TYR A 34 11.16 -2.54 -0.93
N GLU A 35 12.12 -1.98 -1.65
CA GLU A 35 12.99 -0.87 -1.22
C GLU A 35 12.22 0.43 -1.02
N LYS A 36 11.03 0.56 -1.61
CA LYS A 36 10.16 1.74 -1.50
C LYS A 36 9.03 1.57 -0.49
N TRP A 37 8.90 0.40 0.13
CA TRP A 37 7.86 0.19 1.13
C TRP A 37 8.07 1.10 2.35
N SER A 38 7.02 1.85 2.68
CA SER A 38 7.02 2.80 3.79
C SER A 38 5.61 2.92 4.34
N LEU A 39 5.46 2.84 5.67
CA LEU A 39 4.17 3.01 6.33
C LEU A 39 3.54 4.37 5.98
N GLN A 40 4.33 5.45 6.00
CA GLN A 40 3.82 6.78 5.71
C GLN A 40 3.27 6.85 4.28
N HIS A 41 4.05 6.37 3.30
CA HIS A 41 3.62 6.38 1.91
C HIS A 41 2.38 5.51 1.68
N TYR A 42 2.36 4.32 2.30
CA TYR A 42 1.21 3.42 2.28
C TYR A 42 -0.06 4.09 2.80
N VAL A 43 0.03 4.67 4.01
CA VAL A 43 -1.12 5.29 4.68
C VAL A 43 -1.61 6.50 3.92
N SER A 44 -0.71 7.39 3.45
CA SER A 44 -1.11 8.53 2.61
C SER A 44 -1.84 8.05 1.36
N LEU A 45 -1.28 7.08 0.63
CA LEU A 45 -1.92 6.56 -0.58
C LEU A 45 -3.31 5.99 -0.30
N ILE A 46 -3.50 5.23 0.78
CA ILE A 46 -4.80 4.67 1.13
C ILE A 46 -5.79 5.78 1.55
N ILE A 47 -5.40 6.71 2.41
CA ILE A 47 -6.28 7.79 2.87
C ILE A 47 -6.69 8.72 1.73
N ASP A 48 -5.75 9.03 0.83
CA ASP A 48 -6.00 9.97 -0.28
C ASP A 48 -6.90 9.37 -1.37
N ASN A 49 -6.94 8.03 -1.51
CA ASN A 49 -7.69 7.35 -2.57
C ASN A 49 -9.01 6.72 -2.11
N TYR A 50 -9.25 6.61 -0.80
CA TYR A 50 -10.45 5.94 -0.27
C TYR A 50 -11.09 6.78 0.83
N GLU A 51 -12.24 7.39 0.54
CA GLU A 51 -12.96 8.34 1.41
C GLU A 51 -13.22 7.81 2.83
N HIS A 52 -13.45 6.51 2.97
CA HIS A 52 -13.75 5.86 4.25
C HIS A 52 -12.57 5.05 4.81
N ALA A 53 -11.36 5.27 4.32
CA ALA A 53 -10.19 4.64 4.88
C ALA A 53 -9.89 5.17 6.28
N GLU A 54 -9.72 4.25 7.22
CA GLU A 54 -9.29 4.57 8.58
C GLU A 54 -7.77 4.36 8.69
N ARG A 55 -7.08 5.37 9.23
CA ARG A 55 -5.63 5.32 9.44
C ARG A 55 -5.21 4.09 10.23
N ASP A 56 -5.93 3.77 11.32
CA ASP A 56 -5.60 2.64 12.18
C ASP A 56 -5.76 1.29 11.46
N LYS A 57 -6.79 1.17 10.61
CA LYS A 57 -6.97 -0.01 9.75
C LYS A 57 -5.86 -0.14 8.72
N ALA A 58 -5.46 0.96 8.08
CA ALA A 58 -4.33 0.97 7.15
C ALA A 58 -3.01 0.60 7.86
N HIS A 59 -2.75 1.15 9.05
CA HIS A 59 -1.59 0.77 9.86
C HIS A 59 -1.59 -0.72 10.18
N HIS A 60 -2.73 -1.25 10.64
CA HIS A 60 -2.85 -2.68 10.93
C HIS A 60 -2.61 -3.54 9.68
N ALA A 61 -3.25 -3.20 8.56
CA ALA A 61 -3.13 -3.91 7.30
C ALA A 61 -1.69 -3.91 6.76
N PHE A 62 -0.96 -2.80 6.89
CA PHE A 62 0.44 -2.70 6.49
C PHE A 62 1.30 -3.73 7.23
N TYR A 63 1.27 -3.72 8.57
CA TYR A 63 2.09 -4.63 9.36
C TYR A 63 1.65 -6.08 9.26
N SER A 64 0.35 -6.35 9.20
CA SER A 64 -0.17 -7.70 9.00
C SER A 64 0.28 -8.28 7.66
N THR A 65 0.31 -7.46 6.59
CA THR A 65 0.82 -7.88 5.28
C THR A 65 2.32 -8.15 5.31
N LEU A 66 3.12 -7.27 5.94
CA LEU A 66 4.56 -7.50 6.12
C LEU A 66 4.86 -8.82 6.82
N LEU A 67 4.12 -9.15 7.89
CA LEU A 67 4.27 -10.41 8.61
C LEU A 67 3.94 -11.62 7.74
N LYS A 68 2.82 -11.59 6.99
CA LYS A 68 2.47 -12.64 6.03
C LYS A 68 3.58 -12.88 4.99
N ILE A 69 4.17 -11.80 4.46
CA ILE A 69 5.27 -11.91 3.49
C ILE A 69 6.52 -12.50 4.15
N ASN A 70 6.82 -12.11 5.40
CA ASN A 70 7.96 -12.64 6.13
C ASN A 70 7.81 -14.13 6.48
N ASP A 71 6.60 -14.59 6.75
CA ASP A 71 6.32 -15.99 7.07
C ASP A 71 6.35 -16.88 5.81
N ASN A 72 6.26 -16.29 4.62
CA ASN A 72 6.35 -17.02 3.36
C ASN A 72 7.77 -17.55 3.11
N SER A 73 7.92 -18.89 3.06
CA SER A 73 9.21 -19.56 2.82
C SER A 73 9.88 -19.16 1.50
N ASN A 74 9.11 -18.67 0.53
CA ASN A 74 9.61 -18.28 -0.78
C ASN A 74 10.14 -16.83 -0.82
N ALA A 75 9.94 -16.04 0.24
CA ALA A 75 10.47 -14.69 0.32
C ALA A 75 12.00 -14.71 0.43
N SER A 76 12.68 -13.91 -0.40
CA SER A 76 14.14 -13.79 -0.38
C SER A 76 14.65 -13.20 0.93
N GLN A 77 15.92 -13.48 1.25
CA GLN A 77 16.57 -12.92 2.44
C GLN A 77 16.61 -11.38 2.39
N GLU A 78 16.75 -10.78 1.22
CA GLU A 78 16.73 -9.32 1.03
C GLU A 78 15.39 -8.72 1.42
N ILE A 79 14.28 -9.31 0.95
CA ILE A 79 12.92 -8.89 1.30
C ILE A 79 12.71 -9.03 2.81
N ARG A 80 13.10 -10.16 3.41
CA ARG A 80 13.02 -10.39 4.86
C ARG A 80 13.80 -9.34 5.65
N ALA A 81 15.00 -8.98 5.19
CA ALA A 81 15.81 -7.95 5.84
C ALA A 81 15.15 -6.56 5.79
N VAL A 82 14.51 -6.21 4.68
CA VAL A 82 13.75 -4.95 4.57
C VAL A 82 12.52 -4.96 5.46
N ILE A 83 11.75 -6.05 5.47
CA ILE A 83 10.58 -6.21 6.34
C ILE A 83 10.98 -6.07 7.81
N GLN A 84 12.06 -6.73 8.23
CA GLN A 84 12.54 -6.67 9.61
C GLN A 84 12.87 -5.23 10.03
N LYS A 85 13.57 -4.46 9.16
CA LYS A 85 13.85 -3.03 9.40
C LYS A 85 12.57 -2.21 9.57
N LEU A 86 11.53 -2.48 8.78
CA LEU A 86 10.25 -1.78 8.87
C LEU A 86 9.48 -2.13 10.15
N ILE A 87 9.54 -3.39 10.57
CA ILE A 87 8.92 -3.87 11.82
C ILE A 87 9.64 -3.30 13.04
N ASP A 88 10.97 -3.23 13.05
CA ASP A 88 11.70 -2.72 14.21
C ASP A 88 11.50 -1.22 14.40
N ARG A 89 11.42 -0.43 13.31
CA ARG A 89 11.03 0.99 13.36
C ARG A 89 9.65 1.22 13.99
N LYS A 90 8.73 0.25 13.88
CA LYS A 90 7.44 0.31 14.59
C LYS A 90 7.65 0.38 16.10
N LYS A 91 8.55 -0.45 16.64
CA LYS A 91 8.77 -0.59 18.09
C LYS A 91 9.39 0.66 18.70
N ASP A 92 10.27 1.33 17.94
CA ASP A 92 10.87 2.60 18.35
C ASP A 92 9.80 3.71 18.46
N HIS A 93 8.81 3.72 17.57
CA HIS A 93 7.74 4.72 17.58
C HIS A 93 6.74 4.57 18.75
N PHE A 94 6.77 3.46 19.50
CA PHE A 94 5.97 3.25 20.71
C PHE A 94 6.77 3.46 22.02
N HIS A 95 8.07 3.76 21.93
CA HIS A 95 8.97 3.99 23.08
C HIS A 95 9.39 5.46 23.25
N VAL A 96 8.68 6.40 22.61
CA VAL A 96 8.87 7.86 22.79
C VAL A 96 7.60 8.47 23.36
#